data_AF-A0AAU9V126-F1
#
_entry.id   AF-A0AAU9V126-F1
#
_cell.length_a   1.000
_cell.length_b   1.000
_cell.length_c   1.000
_cell.angle_alpha   90.00
_cell.angle_beta   90.00
_cell.angle_gamma   90.00
#
_symmetry.space_group_name_H-M   'P 1'
#
loop_
_entity.id
_entity.type
_entity.pdbx_description
1 polymer ?
#
loop_
_entity_poly.entity_id
_entity_poly.type
_entity_poly.pdbx_seq_one_letter_code
_entity_poly.pdbx_strand_id
1 'polypeptide(L)'
;MCFIVKFLNLFAVCNQFARGVFAMLGAVTPESFDTLHSYTNTFQMPFVTPWFPEKVIPPSSGLIDHAVSMRPDYHRAIVDTIIHYGWKEIIYIYDSHDGE
;
A
#
# COMPACT_ATOMS: atom_id res chain seq x y z
N MET A 1 16.98 18.85 9.44
CA MET A 1 16.01 18.99 8.34
C MET A 1 14.96 17.90 8.56
N CYS A 2 13.86 18.24 9.22
CA CYS A 2 12.85 17.26 9.61
C CYS A 2 11.99 16.97 8.38
N PHE A 3 12.10 15.76 7.83
CA PHE A 3 11.12 15.25 6.87
C PHE A 3 9.75 15.33 7.56
N ILE A 4 8.84 16.17 7.06
CA ILE A 4 7.47 16.28 7.59
C ILE A 4 6.68 15.07 7.11
N VAL A 5 7.10 13.90 7.55
CA VAL A 5 6.48 12.61 7.29
C VAL A 5 5.61 12.33 8.52
N LYS A 6 4.31 12.61 8.39
CA LYS A 6 3.34 12.44 9.48
C LYS A 6 2.55 11.15 9.31
N PHE A 7 2.52 10.34 10.38
CA PHE A 7 1.70 9.14 10.49
C PHE A 7 0.21 9.52 10.40
N LEU A 8 -0.48 8.95 9.42
CA LEU A 8 -1.85 9.36 9.06
C LEU A 8 -2.93 8.57 9.80
N ASN A 9 -3.95 9.31 10.24
CA ASN A 9 -5.33 8.85 10.42
C ASN A 9 -6.14 9.49 9.27
N LEU A 10 -7.04 8.76 8.61
CA LEU A 10 -7.72 9.18 7.37
C LEU A 10 -8.41 10.57 7.47
N PHE A 11 -8.90 10.94 8.65
CA PHE A 11 -9.55 12.24 8.88
C PHE A 11 -8.63 13.46 8.74
N ALA A 12 -7.30 13.24 8.70
CA ALA A 12 -6.31 14.31 8.67
C ALA A 12 -5.66 14.54 7.29
N VAL A 13 -6.03 13.77 6.26
CA VAL A 13 -5.42 13.85 4.91
C VAL A 13 -5.47 15.28 4.38
N CYS A 14 -6.67 15.86 4.23
CA CYS A 14 -6.85 17.22 3.70
C CYS A 14 -6.07 18.28 4.49
N ASN A 15 -5.92 18.10 5.81
CA ASN A 15 -5.16 19.02 6.66
C ASN A 15 -3.64 18.87 6.43
N GLN A 16 -3.13 17.67 6.14
CA GLN A 16 -1.73 17.51 5.74
C GLN A 16 -1.47 18.12 4.37
N PHE A 17 -2.40 17.96 3.41
CA PHE A 17 -2.31 18.64 2.11
C PHE A 17 -2.26 20.16 2.26
N ALA A 18 -3.14 20.75 3.08
CA ALA A 18 -3.16 22.20 3.34
C ALA A 18 -1.89 22.71 4.05
N ARG A 19 -1.19 21.85 4.80
CA ARG A 19 0.07 22.20 5.48
C ARG A 19 1.29 22.20 4.56
N GLY A 20 1.17 21.75 3.31
CA GLY A 20 2.27 21.71 2.35
C GLY A 20 3.34 20.69 2.71
N VAL A 21 2.95 19.49 3.15
CA VAL A 21 3.90 18.37 3.31
C VAL A 21 4.45 17.92 1.96
N PHE A 22 5.69 17.40 1.95
CA PHE A 22 6.32 16.90 0.71
C PHE A 22 6.03 15.44 0.41
N ALA A 23 5.68 14.66 1.43
CA ALA A 23 5.32 13.25 1.32
C ALA A 23 4.51 12.83 2.55
N MET A 24 3.69 11.79 2.39
CA MET A 24 2.88 11.19 3.43
C MET A 24 3.36 9.76 3.72
N LEU A 25 3.36 9.36 4.98
CA LEU A 25 3.63 7.98 5.40
C LEU A 25 2.53 7.56 6.37
N GLY A 26 1.92 6.40 6.17
CA GLY A 26 0.88 5.95 7.10
C GLY A 26 0.40 4.55 6.83
N ALA A 27 -0.24 3.98 7.85
CA ALA A 27 -1.04 2.78 7.70
C ALA A 27 -2.45 3.16 7.26
N VAL A 28 -2.99 2.41 6.31
CA VAL A 28 -4.34 2.59 5.79
C VAL A 28 -5.05 1.25 5.79
N THR A 29 -6.35 1.29 6.05
CA THR A 29 -7.22 0.12 5.87
C THR A 29 -7.48 -0.10 4.38
N PRO A 30 -7.77 -1.34 3.95
CA PRO A 30 -8.12 -1.65 2.57
C PRO A 30 -9.21 -0.73 2.01
N GLU A 31 -10.26 -0.52 2.79
CA GLU A 31 -11.42 0.33 2.43
C GLU A 31 -11.04 1.78 2.15
N SER A 32 -10.03 2.29 2.84
CA SER A 32 -9.57 3.68 2.71
C SER A 32 -8.48 3.87 1.66
N PHE A 33 -7.87 2.77 1.21
CA PHE A 33 -6.73 2.80 0.30
C PHE A 33 -7.08 3.44 -1.04
N ASP A 34 -8.18 3.03 -1.68
CA ASP A 34 -8.59 3.53 -3.00
C ASP A 34 -8.83 5.04 -3.00
N THR A 35 -9.40 5.55 -1.90
CA THR A 35 -9.62 6.99 -1.72
C THR A 35 -8.29 7.73 -1.58
N LEU A 36 -7.36 7.20 -0.77
CA LEU A 36 -6.06 7.82 -0.59
C LEU A 36 -5.19 7.74 -1.85
N HIS A 37 -5.23 6.62 -2.57
CA HIS A 37 -4.57 6.41 -3.86
C HIS A 37 -5.06 7.43 -4.90
N SER A 38 -6.38 7.62 -4.98
CA SER A 38 -6.99 8.61 -5.86
C SER A 38 -6.53 10.04 -5.54
N TYR A 39 -6.48 10.44 -4.27
CA TYR A 39 -5.99 11.77 -3.87
C TYR A 39 -4.50 11.94 -4.15
N THR A 40 -3.71 10.95 -3.77
CA THR A 40 -2.25 10.90 -3.95
C THR A 40 -1.89 11.11 -5.42
N ASN A 41 -2.57 10.41 -6.33
CA ASN A 41 -2.34 10.53 -7.77
C ASN A 41 -2.90 11.83 -8.36
N THR A 42 -4.06 12.31 -7.90
CA THR A 42 -4.65 13.58 -8.38
C THR A 42 -3.76 14.78 -8.05
N PHE A 43 -3.18 14.80 -6.85
CA PHE A 43 -2.37 15.92 -6.37
C PHE A 43 -0.86 15.71 -6.53
N GLN A 44 -0.45 14.60 -7.15
CA GLN A 44 0.97 14.22 -7.31
C GLN A 44 1.74 14.19 -5.98
N MET A 45 1.06 13.83 -4.90
CA MET A 45 1.59 13.84 -3.53
C MET A 45 2.14 12.46 -3.20
N PRO A 46 3.44 12.26 -2.95
CA PRO A 46 3.98 10.95 -2.64
C PRO A 46 3.39 10.37 -1.34
N PHE A 47 2.88 9.13 -1.40
CA PHE A 47 2.40 8.38 -0.25
C PHE A 47 3.13 7.06 -0.12
N VAL A 48 3.68 6.78 1.07
CA VAL A 48 4.38 5.53 1.39
C VAL A 48 3.64 4.78 2.48
N THR A 49 3.45 3.47 2.31
CA THR A 49 2.67 2.63 3.25
C THR A 49 3.39 1.32 3.53
N PRO A 50 3.50 0.89 4.81
CA PRO A 50 4.14 -0.37 5.16
C PRO A 50 3.24 -1.59 5.01
N TRP A 51 1.91 -1.42 4.94
CA TRP A 51 0.97 -2.51 5.22
C TRP A 51 0.09 -2.91 4.03
N PHE A 52 -0.31 -1.94 3.22
CA PHE A 52 -1.36 -2.11 2.20
C PHE A 52 -1.13 -1.16 1.03
N PRO A 53 -1.22 -1.57 -0.26
CA PRO A 53 -1.68 -2.85 -0.79
C PRO A 53 -0.54 -3.71 -1.33
N GLU A 54 -0.88 -4.96 -1.63
CA GLU A 54 -0.04 -5.96 -2.29
C GLU A 54 0.15 -5.68 -3.79
N LYS A 55 -0.84 -5.06 -4.44
CA LYS A 55 -0.74 -4.60 -5.82
C LYS A 55 -1.32 -3.20 -5.92
N VAL A 56 -0.45 -2.20 -5.97
CA VAL A 56 -0.82 -0.95 -6.61
C VAL A 56 -0.69 -1.23 -8.11
N ILE A 57 -1.80 -1.44 -8.82
CA ILE A 57 -1.75 -1.69 -10.26
C ILE A 57 -1.14 -0.42 -10.88
N PRO A 58 0.09 -0.48 -11.42
CA PRO A 58 0.66 0.69 -12.08
C PRO A 58 -0.29 1.04 -13.22
N PRO A 59 -0.64 2.32 -13.39
CA PRO A 59 -1.63 2.70 -14.39
C PRO A 59 -1.17 2.23 -15.76
N SER A 60 -2.02 1.47 -16.45
CA SER A 60 -1.77 0.92 -17.78
C SER A 60 -1.52 1.99 -18.85
N SER A 61 -1.78 3.26 -18.50
CA SER A 61 -1.54 4.45 -19.29
C SER A 61 -0.10 5.00 -19.22
N GLY A 62 0.80 4.39 -18.43
CA GLY A 62 2.19 4.85 -18.29
C GLY A 62 2.36 6.11 -17.41
N LEU A 63 1.35 6.45 -16.61
CA LEU A 63 1.43 7.51 -15.60
C LEU A 63 2.30 7.06 -14.40
N ILE A 64 2.98 8.01 -13.76
CA ILE A 64 3.72 7.75 -12.52
C ILE A 64 2.71 7.56 -11.40
N ASP A 65 2.77 6.41 -10.72
CA ASP A 65 2.00 6.21 -9.49
C ASP A 65 2.71 6.89 -8.32
N HIS A 66 1.98 7.73 -7.61
CA HIS A 66 2.48 8.47 -6.46
C HIS A 66 2.30 7.70 -5.13
N ALA A 67 1.70 6.51 -5.15
CA ALA A 67 1.62 5.62 -4.00
C ALA A 67 2.64 4.48 -4.08
N VAL A 68 3.39 4.27 -3.01
CA VAL A 68 4.41 3.21 -2.90
C VAL A 68 4.17 2.35 -1.67
N SER A 69 4.02 1.05 -1.88
CA SER A 69 4.00 0.05 -0.81
C SER A 69 5.42 -0.41 -0.48
N MET A 70 5.78 -0.44 0.81
CA MET A 70 7.04 -1.02 1.28
C MET A 70 6.95 -2.53 1.53
N ARG A 71 5.73 -3.09 1.51
CA ARG A 71 5.52 -4.53 1.70
C ARG A 71 5.91 -5.26 0.41
N PRO A 72 6.85 -6.23 0.46
CA PRO A 72 7.17 -7.05 -0.70
C PRO A 72 6.02 -8.02 -1.03
N ASP A 73 5.90 -8.39 -2.30
CA ASP A 73 5.04 -9.50 -2.73
C ASP A 73 5.59 -10.82 -2.18
N TYR A 74 4.81 -11.46 -1.31
CA TYR A 74 5.18 -12.71 -0.64
C TYR A 74 4.45 -13.92 -1.21
N HIS A 75 3.48 -13.74 -2.13
CA HIS A 75 2.74 -14.85 -2.75
C HIS A 75 3.67 -15.85 -3.40
N ARG A 76 4.67 -15.34 -4.13
CA ARG A 76 5.68 -16.19 -4.77
C ARG A 76 6.51 -16.97 -3.76
N ALA A 77 6.88 -16.35 -2.63
CA ALA A 77 7.66 -17.01 -1.59
C ALA A 77 6.86 -18.15 -0.93
N ILE A 78 5.54 -17.97 -0.73
CA ILE A 78 4.65 -19.04 -0.23
C ILE A 78 4.65 -20.22 -1.21
N VAL A 79 4.43 -19.96 -2.51
CA VAL A 79 4.43 -21.01 -3.54
C VAL A 79 5.78 -21.72 -3.62
N ASP A 80 6.88 -20.98 -3.60
CA ASP A 80 8.23 -21.54 -3.62
C ASP A 80 8.49 -22.45 -2.39
N THR A 81 7.93 -22.11 -1.23
CA THR A 81 8.03 -22.93 -0.01
C THR A 81 7.29 -24.26 -0.15
N ILE A 82 6.07 -24.24 -0.71
CA ILE A 82 5.27 -25.45 -0.95
C ILE A 82 6.03 -26.40 -1.90
N ILE A 83 6.60 -25.85 -2.97
CA ILE A 83 7.38 -26.61 -3.96
C ILE A 83 8.66 -27.15 -3.32
N HIS A 84 9.39 -26.32 -2.57
CA HIS A 84 10.66 -26.70 -1.94
C HIS A 84 10.52 -27.90 -0.99
N TYR A 85 9.45 -27.93 -0.19
CA TYR A 85 9.19 -29.03 0.75
C TYR A 85 8.37 -30.18 0.14
N GLY A 86 7.94 -30.06 -1.12
CA GLY A 86 7.18 -31.11 -1.81
C GLY A 86 5.81 -31.42 -1.19
N TRP A 87 5.16 -30.42 -0.59
CA TRP A 87 3.84 -30.59 0.00
C TRP A 87 2.80 -30.89 -1.08
N LYS A 88 2.10 -32.02 -0.95
CA LYS A 88 1.07 -32.46 -1.90
C LYS A 88 -0.34 -32.03 -1.50
N GLU A 89 -0.55 -31.81 -0.21
CA GLU A 89 -1.81 -31.37 0.39
C GLU A 89 -1.49 -30.28 1.43
N ILE A 90 -2.23 -29.17 1.39
CA ILE A 90 -2.05 -28.05 2.30
C ILE A 90 -3.42 -27.57 2.80
N ILE A 91 -3.44 -27.00 3.99
CA ILE A 91 -4.58 -26.25 4.51
C ILE A 91 -4.18 -24.77 4.46
N TYR A 92 -4.93 -23.97 3.70
CA TYR A 92 -4.71 -22.54 3.58
C TYR A 92 -5.77 -21.80 4.41
N ILE A 93 -5.33 -21.12 5.47
CA ILE A 93 -6.16 -20.27 6.32
C ILE A 93 -5.84 -18.82 5.97
N TYR A 94 -6.86 -18.03 5.63
CA TYR A 94 -6.72 -16.64 5.21
C TYR A 94 -7.68 -15.72 5.97
N ASP A 95 -7.34 -14.44 6.08
CA ASP A 95 -8.21 -13.38 6.58
C ASP A 95 -8.74 -12.55 5.41
N SER A 96 -10.06 -12.37 5.32
CA SER A 96 -10.69 -11.54 4.28
C SER A 96 -10.31 -10.07 4.36
N HIS A 97 -9.78 -9.59 5.49
CA HIS A 97 -9.35 -8.19 5.65
C HIS A 97 -7.97 -7.90 5.04
N ASP A 98 -7.15 -8.92 4.77
CA ASP A 98 -5.78 -8.74 4.27
C ASP A 98 -5.71 -8.54 2.74
N GLY A 99 -6.86 -8.52 2.06
CA GLY A 99 -6.98 -8.39 0.60
C GLY A 99 -7.21 -9.74 -0.08
N GLU A 100 -7.95 -9.73 -1.19
CA GLU A 100 -8.14 -10.90 -2.09
C GLU A 100 -6.90 -11.19 -2.94
#